data_AF-A0A4S2LXP8-F1
#
_entry.id   AF-A0A4S2LXP8-F1
#
_cell.length_a   1.000
_cell.length_b   1.000
_cell.length_c   1.000
_cell.angle_alpha   90.00
_cell.angle_beta   90.00
_cell.angle_gamma   90.00
#
_symmetry.space_group_name_H-M   'P 1'
#
loop_
_entity.id
_entity.type
_entity.pdbx_description
1 polymer ?
#
loop_
_entity_poly.entity_id
_entity_poly.type
_entity_poly.pdbx_seq_one_letter_code
_entity_poly.pdbx_strand_id
1 'polypeptide(L)'
;MNRRNHKIYVVTILTLLLFTTSMWGSGFHFIVSQYIFYRYLDDAGLPYPPVTTVSSREMTNVSAEQDRNKEAEAQAKAARLLSASVWVSLALGIFPSVIVGRLSDQRGRRLALGLTLLGQSLYSCTVALMIFLRLPLSLTILGSCFSGLLGGGAISFIMQVNVCLTDVTSTSIDTKVDLSPDEVAKRTRQERRRLVLLGAFDGTMALGAAAANGFIGSIVERYGFIESLLCMLGVFCCTVIFIWILPETGKPLANPVPNDTTLIPSNLPLNDRSNVCPTPSDLCAKFKSLLSSITSILSTHNPMSILALLVIFSINLVLLPENNYIFLYLMAKPFSWSPEQVGLFSALIAFLMAVLCVCLAGIAAWSMKTEPPVMTTNVGSPDQAEPSLVINSEEEEQIPLLCADRDHRHQILHNRLKMIIYAMVSLLAVVISRTMLGFAFLLPNPSCTVFVLFALFLNMVRSSLMPTLQSFLSSLHDATKQGQLFSLIGICNYASQLIGLPSLPAVYGLTTGSFPGAVFLLSACISAVSLVFSCVLLHYILKEMRATRIQPYPDAAIQQDSSQSAAI
;
A
#
# COMPACT_ATOMS: atom_id res chain seq x y z
N MET A 1 -15.54 20.95 21.04
CA MET A 1 -14.21 20.90 20.36
C MET A 1 -14.36 21.49 18.95
N ASN A 2 -13.51 22.45 18.55
CA ASN A 2 -13.53 23.03 17.20
C ASN A 2 -13.32 21.93 16.13
N ARG A 3 -14.00 21.99 14.97
CA ARG A 3 -13.93 20.98 13.88
C ARG A 3 -12.49 20.72 13.44
N ARG A 4 -11.62 21.73 13.47
CA ARG A 4 -10.17 21.60 13.21
C ARG A 4 -9.47 20.77 14.29
N ASN A 5 -9.72 21.07 15.57
CA ASN A 5 -9.12 20.35 16.69
C ASN A 5 -9.59 18.89 16.74
N HIS A 6 -10.84 18.62 16.38
CA HIS A 6 -11.36 17.25 16.24
C HIS A 6 -10.62 16.47 15.16
N LYS A 7 -10.42 17.06 13.97
CA LYS A 7 -9.66 16.40 12.89
C LYS A 7 -8.22 16.11 13.30
N ILE A 8 -7.55 17.05 13.97
CA ILE A 8 -6.18 16.85 14.46
C ILE A 8 -6.15 15.70 15.47
N TYR A 9 -7.06 15.71 16.44
CA TYR A 9 -7.18 14.64 17.43
C TYR A 9 -7.37 13.25 16.79
N VAL A 10 -8.30 13.13 15.83
CA VAL A 10 -8.55 11.86 15.12
C VAL A 10 -7.30 11.38 14.39
N VAL A 11 -6.63 12.26 13.65
CA VAL A 11 -5.40 11.92 12.90
C VAL A 11 -4.32 11.46 13.87
N THR A 12 -4.09 12.17 14.97
CA THR A 12 -3.07 11.80 15.96
C THR A 12 -3.33 10.41 16.56
N ILE A 13 -4.56 10.11 16.98
CA ILE A 13 -4.90 8.78 17.52
C ILE A 13 -4.76 7.70 16.44
N LEU A 14 -5.16 7.97 15.21
CA LEU A 14 -4.99 7.02 14.10
C LEU A 14 -3.52 6.74 13.79
N THR A 15 -2.65 7.76 13.86
CA THR A 15 -1.20 7.61 13.69
C THR A 15 -0.60 6.77 14.82
N LEU A 16 -0.99 7.02 16.07
CA LEU A 16 -0.53 6.23 17.22
C LEU A 16 -0.99 4.77 17.11
N LEU A 17 -2.27 4.55 16.76
CA LEU A 17 -2.83 3.22 16.55
C LEU A 17 -2.07 2.46 15.46
N LEU A 18 -1.76 3.12 14.34
CA LEU A 18 -1.00 2.53 13.25
C LEU A 18 0.43 2.18 13.67
N PHE A 19 1.09 3.09 14.38
CA PHE A 19 2.44 2.87 14.89
C PHE A 19 2.48 1.64 15.79
N THR A 20 1.60 1.56 16.82
CA THR A 20 1.61 0.43 17.75
C THR A 20 1.15 -0.87 17.11
N THR A 21 0.18 -0.84 16.19
CA THR A 21 -0.25 -2.04 15.47
C THR A 21 0.85 -2.56 14.56
N SER A 22 1.56 -1.66 13.86
CA SER A 22 2.68 -2.05 12.99
C SER A 22 3.85 -2.58 13.81
N MET A 23 4.14 -1.96 14.95
CA MET A 23 5.18 -2.44 15.88
C MET A 23 4.85 -3.84 16.40
N TRP A 24 3.62 -4.04 16.88
CA TRP A 24 3.17 -5.35 17.32
C TRP A 24 3.18 -6.39 16.18
N GLY A 25 2.59 -6.07 15.03
CA GLY A 25 2.47 -7.00 13.91
C GLY A 25 3.82 -7.44 13.35
N SER A 26 4.75 -6.50 13.13
CA SER A 26 6.09 -6.84 12.64
C SER A 26 6.92 -7.59 13.67
N GLY A 27 6.88 -7.19 14.95
CA GLY A 27 7.60 -7.88 16.01
C GLY A 27 7.08 -9.29 16.24
N PHE A 28 5.76 -9.47 16.25
CA PHE A 28 5.14 -10.79 16.36
C PHE A 28 5.51 -11.68 15.18
N HIS A 29 5.41 -11.17 13.95
CA HIS A 29 5.83 -11.90 12.75
C HIS A 29 7.29 -12.34 12.84
N PHE A 30 8.20 -11.45 13.26
CA PHE A 30 9.61 -11.76 13.45
C PHE A 30 9.81 -12.91 14.45
N ILE A 31 9.13 -12.87 15.62
CA ILE A 31 9.20 -13.94 16.63
C ILE A 31 8.72 -15.27 16.05
N VAL A 32 7.57 -15.31 15.36
CA VAL A 32 7.02 -16.54 14.78
C VAL A 32 7.97 -17.12 13.76
N SER A 33 8.47 -16.30 12.84
CA SER A 33 9.41 -16.68 11.79
C SER A 33 10.68 -17.28 12.37
N GLN A 34 11.27 -16.64 13.38
CA GLN A 34 12.48 -17.10 14.04
C GLN A 34 12.25 -18.37 14.86
N TYR A 35 11.13 -18.47 15.59
CA TYR A 35 10.81 -19.63 16.41
C TYR A 35 10.56 -20.90 15.58
N ILE A 36 9.83 -20.77 14.46
CA ILE A 36 9.60 -21.89 13.54
C ILE A 36 10.93 -22.40 12.99
N PHE A 37 11.82 -21.49 12.58
CA PHE A 37 13.13 -21.87 12.06
C PHE A 37 14.00 -22.51 13.15
N TYR A 38 14.05 -21.93 14.35
CA TYR A 38 14.74 -22.49 15.52
C TYR A 38 14.31 -23.93 15.79
N ARG A 39 13.01 -24.21 15.83
CA ARG A 39 12.52 -25.55 16.14
C ARG A 39 12.87 -26.58 15.08
N TYR A 40 12.82 -26.22 13.79
CA TYR A 40 13.25 -27.13 12.73
C TYR A 40 14.76 -27.41 12.74
N LEU A 41 15.58 -26.45 13.22
CA LEU A 41 17.00 -26.70 13.46
C LEU A 41 17.22 -27.62 14.67
N ASP A 42 16.48 -27.40 15.76
CA ASP A 42 16.51 -28.25 16.97
C ASP A 42 16.12 -29.70 16.63
N ASP A 43 15.04 -29.89 15.85
CA ASP A 43 14.62 -31.20 15.34
C ASP A 43 15.68 -31.86 14.43
N ALA A 44 16.52 -31.07 13.77
CA ALA A 44 17.63 -31.55 12.92
C ALA A 44 18.94 -31.78 13.71
N GLY A 45 18.98 -31.44 15.00
CA GLY A 45 20.16 -31.51 15.86
C GLY A 45 21.21 -30.42 15.58
N LEU A 46 20.80 -29.29 15.01
CA LEU A 46 21.68 -28.15 14.69
C LEU A 46 21.53 -27.02 15.72
N PRO A 47 22.63 -26.31 16.06
CA PRO A 47 22.57 -25.20 17.00
C PRO A 47 21.88 -23.95 16.42
N TYR A 48 21.28 -23.15 17.30
CA TYR A 48 20.73 -21.83 17.00
C TYR A 48 21.32 -20.79 17.96
N PRO A 49 21.86 -19.65 17.49
CA PRO A 49 21.97 -19.23 16.08
C PRO A 49 22.92 -20.14 15.27
N PRO A 50 22.76 -20.21 13.93
CA PRO A 50 23.65 -21.00 13.08
C PRO A 50 25.10 -20.53 13.24
N VAL A 51 26.03 -21.49 13.37
CA VAL A 51 27.43 -21.22 13.75
C VAL A 51 28.07 -20.19 12.82
N THR A 52 28.33 -18.98 13.34
CA THR A 52 29.22 -18.01 12.71
C THR A 52 30.59 -18.66 12.62
N THR A 53 31.14 -18.77 11.41
CA THR A 53 32.44 -19.42 11.15
C THR A 53 33.58 -18.68 11.83
N VAL A 54 33.75 -18.87 13.14
CA VAL A 54 34.96 -18.58 13.90
C VAL A 54 35.05 -19.66 14.98
N SER A 55 36.11 -20.46 14.89
CA SER A 55 36.42 -21.60 15.76
C SER A 55 35.62 -22.88 15.51
N SER A 56 36.09 -23.67 14.54
CA SER A 56 36.63 -25.00 14.88
C SER A 56 37.33 -25.62 13.66
N ARG A 57 38.61 -25.90 13.90
CA ARG A 57 39.48 -26.87 13.23
C ARG A 57 38.73 -28.00 12.53
N GLU A 58 39.15 -28.29 11.29
CA GLU A 58 39.02 -29.58 10.60
C GLU A 58 37.66 -30.28 10.77
N MET A 59 36.58 -29.64 10.31
CA MET A 59 35.36 -30.37 10.00
C MET A 59 35.58 -31.11 8.68
N THR A 60 35.52 -32.44 8.70
CA THR A 60 35.61 -33.25 7.49
C THR A 60 34.57 -32.76 6.47
N ASN A 61 34.95 -32.66 5.19
CA ASN A 61 34.08 -32.11 4.12
C ASN A 61 32.68 -32.76 4.11
N VAL A 62 32.59 -34.04 4.48
CA VAL A 62 31.34 -34.82 4.57
C VAL A 62 30.42 -34.32 5.70
N SER A 63 30.94 -34.05 6.90
CA SER A 63 30.13 -33.53 8.01
C SER A 63 29.62 -32.12 7.71
N ALA A 64 30.46 -31.29 7.08
CA ALA A 64 30.09 -29.92 6.69
C ALA A 64 29.05 -29.89 5.56
N GLU A 65 29.08 -30.85 4.64
CA GLU A 65 28.06 -31.00 3.60
C GLU A 65 26.73 -31.54 4.14
N GLN A 66 26.79 -32.53 5.03
CA GLN A 66 25.60 -33.08 5.68
C GLN A 66 24.85 -32.02 6.51
N ASP A 67 25.58 -31.20 7.27
CA ASP A 67 24.96 -30.13 8.06
C ASP A 67 24.38 -29.02 7.19
N ARG A 68 25.01 -28.71 6.05
CA ARG A 68 24.44 -27.79 5.05
C ARG A 68 23.11 -28.31 4.49
N ASN A 69 23.04 -29.60 4.19
CA ASN A 69 21.82 -30.20 3.65
C ASN A 69 20.68 -30.19 4.69
N LYS A 70 20.98 -30.48 5.96
CA LYS A 70 20.02 -30.40 7.06
C LYS A 70 19.53 -28.97 7.30
N GLU A 71 20.43 -27.98 7.25
CA GLU A 71 20.08 -26.57 7.40
C GLU A 71 19.15 -26.11 6.26
N ALA A 72 19.48 -26.46 5.01
CA ALA A 72 18.64 -26.16 3.85
C ALA A 72 17.26 -26.83 3.95
N GLU A 73 17.19 -28.06 4.47
CA GLU A 73 15.94 -28.76 4.71
C GLU A 73 15.09 -28.07 5.79
N ALA A 74 15.71 -27.63 6.89
CA ALA A 74 15.03 -26.87 7.95
C ALA A 74 14.47 -25.54 7.41
N GLN A 75 15.23 -24.82 6.58
CA GLN A 75 14.75 -23.60 5.91
C GLN A 75 13.58 -23.89 4.97
N ALA A 76 13.65 -24.97 4.19
CA ALA A 76 12.57 -25.37 3.30
C ALA A 76 11.28 -25.69 4.06
N LYS A 77 11.38 -26.41 5.18
CA LYS A 77 10.24 -26.72 6.05
C LYS A 77 9.64 -25.46 6.67
N ALA A 78 10.47 -24.56 7.20
CA ALA A 78 10.04 -23.28 7.76
C ALA A 78 9.29 -22.43 6.74
N ALA A 79 9.87 -22.26 5.54
CA ALA A 79 9.27 -21.46 4.47
C ALA A 79 7.94 -22.04 3.99
N ARG A 80 7.82 -23.36 3.86
CA ARG A 80 6.57 -24.04 3.47
C ARG A 80 5.47 -23.87 4.53
N LEU A 81 5.80 -24.04 5.80
CA LEU A 81 4.82 -23.90 6.89
C LEU A 81 4.32 -22.45 7.02
N LEU A 82 5.23 -21.48 6.96
CA LEU A 82 4.89 -20.05 6.96
C LEU A 82 3.99 -19.71 5.76
N SER A 83 4.35 -20.18 4.56
CA SER A 83 3.56 -19.97 3.33
C SER A 83 2.15 -20.56 3.45
N ALA A 84 2.04 -21.80 3.94
CA ALA A 84 0.76 -22.47 4.12
C ALA A 84 -0.13 -21.73 5.13
N SER A 85 0.46 -21.29 6.25
CA SER A 85 -0.24 -20.53 7.30
C SER A 85 -0.82 -19.23 6.74
N VAL A 86 0.00 -18.45 6.02
CA VAL A 86 -0.45 -17.19 5.42
C VAL A 86 -1.50 -17.42 4.34
N TRP A 87 -1.34 -18.43 3.48
CA TRP A 87 -2.34 -18.75 2.46
C TRP A 87 -3.70 -19.10 3.07
N VAL A 88 -3.71 -19.92 4.12
CA VAL A 88 -4.94 -20.28 4.84
C VAL A 88 -5.62 -19.05 5.41
N SER A 89 -4.86 -18.15 6.06
CA SER A 89 -5.43 -16.89 6.57
C SER A 89 -6.01 -16.01 5.46
N LEU A 90 -5.35 -15.93 4.31
CA LEU A 90 -5.79 -15.07 3.20
C LEU A 90 -6.99 -15.65 2.45
N ALA A 91 -6.97 -16.96 2.17
CA ALA A 91 -8.06 -17.65 1.50
C ALA A 91 -9.35 -17.58 2.34
N LEU A 92 -9.23 -17.85 3.64
CA LEU A 92 -10.36 -17.76 4.57
C LEU A 92 -10.77 -16.30 4.84
N GLY A 93 -9.85 -15.34 4.70
CA GLY A 93 -10.08 -13.91 4.95
C GLY A 93 -10.91 -13.16 3.91
N ILE A 94 -11.12 -13.73 2.72
CA ILE A 94 -11.85 -13.05 1.62
C ILE A 94 -13.28 -12.70 2.06
N PHE A 95 -14.06 -13.68 2.51
CA PHE A 95 -15.46 -13.45 2.88
C PHE A 95 -15.60 -12.57 4.14
N PRO A 96 -14.86 -12.83 5.23
CA PRO A 96 -14.88 -11.97 6.42
C PRO A 96 -14.49 -10.52 6.11
N SER A 97 -13.53 -10.27 5.22
CA SER A 97 -13.15 -8.89 4.85
C SER A 97 -14.31 -8.09 4.23
N VAL A 98 -15.18 -8.74 3.45
CA VAL A 98 -16.40 -8.12 2.90
C VAL A 98 -17.42 -7.84 4.01
N ILE A 99 -17.57 -8.76 4.96
CA ILE A 99 -18.46 -8.60 6.11
C ILE A 99 -18.00 -7.42 6.98
N VAL A 100 -16.70 -7.36 7.30
CA VAL A 100 -16.08 -6.25 8.04
C VAL A 100 -16.31 -4.92 7.31
N GLY A 101 -16.15 -4.88 5.98
CA GLY A 101 -16.43 -3.69 5.17
C GLY A 101 -17.86 -3.19 5.35
N ARG A 102 -18.86 -4.07 5.25
CA ARG A 102 -20.26 -3.69 5.50
C ARG A 102 -20.52 -3.26 6.94
N LEU A 103 -19.95 -3.99 7.88
CA LEU A 103 -20.08 -3.70 9.30
C LEU A 103 -19.54 -2.29 9.60
N SER A 104 -18.43 -1.94 8.96
CA SER A 104 -17.81 -0.61 9.03
C SER A 104 -18.73 0.50 8.54
N ASP A 105 -19.42 0.26 7.41
CA ASP A 105 -20.33 1.24 6.83
C ASP A 105 -21.61 1.41 7.67
N GLN A 106 -22.10 0.34 8.29
CA GLN A 106 -23.39 0.35 9.00
C GLN A 106 -23.27 0.68 10.49
N ARG A 107 -22.30 0.10 11.18
CA ARG A 107 -22.15 0.16 12.64
C ARG A 107 -20.96 0.99 13.10
N GLY A 108 -20.24 1.61 12.17
CA GLY A 108 -19.10 2.47 12.46
C GLY A 108 -17.74 1.79 12.26
N ARG A 109 -16.74 2.63 12.02
CA ARG A 109 -15.35 2.27 11.74
C ARG A 109 -14.67 1.66 12.95
N ARG A 110 -14.96 2.15 14.17
CA ARG A 110 -14.33 1.66 15.39
C ARG A 110 -14.66 0.19 15.66
N LEU A 111 -15.93 -0.20 15.48
CA LEU A 111 -16.34 -1.60 15.66
C LEU A 111 -15.65 -2.52 14.65
N ALA A 112 -15.56 -2.08 13.39
CA ALA A 112 -14.90 -2.85 12.36
C ALA A 112 -13.39 -3.03 12.62
N LEU A 113 -12.70 -1.97 13.09
CA LEU A 113 -11.30 -2.06 13.51
C LEU A 113 -11.11 -3.00 14.72
N GLY A 114 -12.04 -2.99 15.68
CA GLY A 114 -12.01 -3.92 16.81
C GLY A 114 -12.17 -5.38 16.36
N LEU A 115 -13.08 -5.66 15.43
CA LEU A 115 -13.32 -7.00 14.91
C LEU A 115 -12.12 -7.55 14.11
N THR A 116 -11.47 -6.72 13.29
CA THR A 116 -10.25 -7.12 12.57
C THR A 116 -9.10 -7.42 13.54
N LEU A 117 -8.95 -6.61 14.59
CA LEU A 117 -7.92 -6.84 15.61
C LEU A 117 -8.20 -8.11 16.43
N LEU A 118 -9.46 -8.41 16.73
CA LEU A 118 -9.84 -9.63 17.46
C LEU A 118 -9.32 -10.90 16.76
N GLY A 119 -9.49 -10.98 15.44
CA GLY A 119 -8.94 -12.08 14.64
C GLY A 119 -7.44 -12.26 14.78
N GLN A 120 -6.70 -11.16 14.62
CA GLN A 120 -5.25 -11.15 14.80
C GLN A 120 -4.85 -11.53 16.22
N SER A 121 -5.60 -11.08 17.23
CA SER A 121 -5.33 -11.40 18.63
C SER A 121 -5.46 -12.89 18.94
N LEU A 122 -6.41 -13.59 18.30
CA LEU A 122 -6.59 -15.03 18.44
C LEU A 122 -5.47 -15.82 17.75
N TYR A 123 -4.99 -15.35 16.59
CA TYR A 123 -3.77 -15.89 15.98
C TYR A 123 -2.58 -15.74 16.93
N SER A 124 -2.37 -14.53 17.46
CA SER A 124 -1.27 -14.27 18.39
C SER A 124 -1.37 -15.06 19.68
N CYS A 125 -2.57 -15.25 20.23
CA CYS A 125 -2.82 -16.11 21.38
C CYS A 125 -2.46 -17.57 21.08
N THR A 126 -2.87 -18.08 19.91
CA THR A 126 -2.57 -19.46 19.49
C THR A 126 -1.06 -19.68 19.37
N VAL A 127 -0.35 -18.75 18.73
CA VAL A 127 1.11 -18.80 18.60
C VAL A 127 1.79 -18.61 19.95
N ALA A 128 1.27 -17.73 20.82
CA ALA A 128 1.80 -17.54 22.16
C ALA A 128 1.77 -18.86 22.94
N LEU A 129 0.62 -19.54 22.96
CA LEU A 129 0.46 -20.86 23.56
C LEU A 129 1.41 -21.89 22.93
N MET A 130 1.57 -21.85 21.60
CA MET A 130 2.51 -22.72 20.90
C MET A 130 3.94 -22.56 21.42
N ILE A 131 4.41 -21.33 21.62
CA ILE A 131 5.76 -21.03 22.12
C ILE A 131 5.89 -21.40 23.60
N PHE A 132 4.94 -20.98 24.45
CA PHE A 132 4.98 -21.20 25.90
C PHE A 132 4.97 -22.68 26.27
N LEU A 133 4.09 -23.45 25.63
CA LEU A 133 3.88 -24.87 25.93
C LEU A 133 4.71 -25.81 25.03
N ARG A 134 5.57 -25.25 24.16
CA ARG A 134 6.33 -26.00 23.13
C ARG A 134 5.46 -26.96 22.28
N LEU A 135 4.21 -26.59 21.99
CA LEU A 135 3.22 -27.40 21.25
C LEU A 135 3.57 -27.53 19.76
N PRO A 136 3.03 -28.49 18.98
CA PRO A 136 3.39 -28.69 17.57
C PRO A 136 3.23 -27.45 16.69
N LEU A 137 4.16 -27.26 15.74
CA LEU A 137 4.19 -26.12 14.82
C LEU A 137 2.95 -25.98 13.94
N SER A 138 2.24 -27.09 13.68
CA SER A 138 0.98 -27.12 12.91
C SER A 138 -0.11 -26.22 13.51
N LEU A 139 -0.04 -25.90 14.80
CA LEU A 139 -0.95 -24.94 15.44
C LEU A 139 -0.88 -23.54 14.84
N THR A 140 0.20 -23.18 14.15
CA THR A 140 0.30 -21.92 13.39
C THR A 140 -0.77 -21.83 12.30
N ILE A 141 -1.11 -22.96 11.68
CA ILE A 141 -2.19 -23.03 10.67
C ILE A 141 -3.54 -22.82 11.35
N LEU A 142 -3.77 -23.43 12.52
CA LEU A 142 -5.00 -23.25 13.28
C LEU A 142 -5.19 -21.78 13.70
N GLY A 143 -4.14 -21.13 14.20
CA GLY A 143 -4.18 -19.70 14.49
C GLY A 143 -4.49 -18.87 13.24
N SER A 144 -3.92 -19.26 12.09
CA SER A 144 -4.15 -18.58 10.81
C SER A 144 -5.59 -18.71 10.34
N CYS A 145 -6.25 -19.84 10.62
CA CYS A 145 -7.69 -19.99 10.41
C CYS A 145 -8.49 -18.96 11.22
N PHE A 146 -8.15 -18.75 12.50
CA PHE A 146 -8.81 -17.72 13.32
C PHE A 146 -8.61 -16.31 12.76
N SER A 147 -7.37 -15.97 12.38
CA SER A 147 -7.05 -14.67 11.77
C SER A 147 -7.80 -14.43 10.46
N GLY A 148 -7.97 -15.46 9.63
CA GLY A 148 -8.75 -15.36 8.39
C GLY A 148 -10.25 -15.23 8.66
N LEU A 149 -10.83 -16.20 9.37
CA LEU A 149 -12.27 -16.33 9.60
C LEU A 149 -12.85 -15.17 10.42
N LEU A 150 -12.10 -14.71 11.42
CA LEU A 150 -12.49 -13.61 12.28
C LEU A 150 -11.71 -12.39 11.81
N GLY A 151 -12.37 -11.42 11.19
CA GLY A 151 -11.74 -10.13 10.90
C GLY A 151 -10.92 -10.04 9.61
N GLY A 152 -10.85 -11.08 8.77
CA GLY A 152 -10.34 -10.96 7.39
C GLY A 152 -8.82 -10.74 7.26
N GLY A 153 -8.05 -11.06 8.30
CA GLY A 153 -6.59 -10.95 8.31
C GLY A 153 -6.04 -9.51 8.45
N ALA A 154 -4.71 -9.40 8.47
CA ALA A 154 -4.00 -8.11 8.59
C ALA A 154 -4.33 -7.13 7.44
N ILE A 155 -4.66 -7.63 6.25
CA ILE A 155 -5.03 -6.80 5.10
C ILE A 155 -6.35 -6.06 5.36
N SER A 156 -7.34 -6.74 5.95
CA SER A 156 -8.60 -6.10 6.30
C SER A 156 -8.37 -4.96 7.28
N PHE A 157 -7.51 -5.14 8.29
CA PHE A 157 -7.13 -4.06 9.20
C PHE A 157 -6.55 -2.85 8.47
N ILE A 158 -5.55 -3.05 7.60
CA ILE A 158 -4.94 -1.96 6.81
C ILE A 158 -5.99 -1.27 5.94
N MET A 159 -6.91 -2.03 5.34
CA MET A 159 -7.99 -1.47 4.52
C MET A 159 -8.94 -0.60 5.36
N GLN A 160 -9.30 -1.02 6.57
CA GLN A 160 -10.16 -0.23 7.46
C GLN A 160 -9.50 1.07 7.92
N VAL A 161 -8.19 1.04 8.17
CA VAL A 161 -7.41 2.25 8.48
C VAL A 161 -7.40 3.20 7.28
N ASN A 162 -7.17 2.68 6.07
CA ASN A 162 -7.22 3.48 4.84
C ASN A 162 -8.61 4.10 4.61
N VAL A 163 -9.68 3.38 4.96
CA VAL A 163 -11.05 3.92 4.91
C VAL A 163 -11.25 5.04 5.94
N CYS A 164 -10.78 4.86 7.17
CA CYS A 164 -10.79 5.92 8.19
C CYS A 164 -10.02 7.17 7.71
N LEU A 165 -8.90 6.96 7.03
CA LEU A 165 -8.10 8.02 6.43
C LEU A 165 -8.86 8.77 5.32
N THR A 166 -9.55 8.04 4.44
CA THR A 166 -10.40 8.65 3.41
C THR A 166 -11.56 9.44 4.00
N ASP A 167 -12.15 8.98 5.11
CA ASP A 167 -13.23 9.68 5.79
C ASP A 167 -12.74 11.01 6.42
N VAL A 168 -11.52 11.04 6.94
CA VAL A 168 -10.92 12.26 7.51
C VAL A 168 -10.48 13.26 6.44
N THR A 169 -10.02 12.76 5.29
CA THR A 169 -9.51 13.58 4.16
C THR A 169 -10.58 14.03 3.19
N SER A 170 -11.73 13.34 3.13
CA SER A 170 -12.87 13.78 2.33
C SER A 170 -13.51 15.02 2.97
N THR A 171 -13.35 16.16 2.30
CA THR A 171 -14.26 17.30 2.48
C THR A 171 -15.40 17.12 1.49
N SER A 172 -16.64 17.21 1.98
CA SER A 172 -17.86 17.30 1.15
C SER A 172 -17.69 18.46 0.18
N ILE A 173 -17.27 18.15 -1.04
CA ILE A 173 -17.45 19.03 -2.19
C ILE A 173 -18.90 18.75 -2.58
N ASP A 174 -19.80 19.67 -2.20
CA ASP A 174 -21.17 19.61 -2.68
C ASP A 174 -21.13 19.68 -4.20
N THR A 175 -21.58 18.60 -4.80
CA THR A 175 -21.85 18.46 -6.22
C THR A 175 -22.75 19.58 -6.69
N LYS A 176 -22.33 20.25 -7.78
CA LYS A 176 -23.03 21.26 -8.59
C LYS A 176 -22.78 22.71 -8.19
N VAL A 177 -21.60 23.24 -8.49
CA VAL A 177 -21.43 24.63 -8.95
C VAL A 177 -20.31 24.62 -10.00
N ASP A 178 -20.41 25.50 -10.97
CA ASP A 178 -19.58 25.64 -12.15
C ASP A 178 -18.07 25.68 -11.84
N LEU A 179 -17.24 25.15 -12.76
CA LEU A 179 -15.78 25.12 -12.65
C LEU A 179 -15.20 26.55 -12.59
N SER A 180 -15.21 27.13 -11.41
CA SER A 180 -14.40 28.31 -11.08
C SER A 180 -12.93 27.89 -10.89
N PRO A 181 -11.95 28.73 -11.29
CA PRO A 181 -10.53 28.52 -11.00
C PRO A 181 -10.23 28.18 -9.53
N ASP A 182 -11.06 28.65 -8.60
CA ASP A 182 -10.95 28.37 -7.17
C ASP A 182 -11.28 26.92 -6.81
N GLU A 183 -12.21 26.27 -7.51
CA GLU A 183 -12.56 24.87 -7.28
C GLU A 183 -11.45 23.93 -7.76
N VAL A 184 -10.81 24.29 -8.87
CA VAL A 184 -9.67 23.59 -9.44
C VAL A 184 -8.47 23.66 -8.49
N ALA A 185 -8.12 24.85 -8.01
CA ALA A 185 -7.06 25.05 -7.02
C ALA A 185 -7.33 24.28 -5.71
N LYS A 186 -8.60 24.18 -5.30
CA LYS A 186 -9.04 23.42 -4.14
C LYS A 186 -8.87 21.91 -4.34
N ARG A 187 -9.17 21.37 -5.53
CA ARG A 187 -8.96 19.95 -5.89
C ARG A 187 -7.48 19.57 -5.88
N THR A 188 -6.62 20.34 -6.54
CA THR A 188 -5.17 20.10 -6.55
C THR A 188 -4.55 20.21 -5.15
N ARG A 189 -5.04 21.15 -4.33
CA ARG A 189 -4.62 21.27 -2.92
C ARG A 189 -5.06 20.06 -2.08
N GLN A 190 -6.24 19.49 -2.35
CA GLN A 190 -6.73 18.29 -1.68
C GLN A 190 -5.93 17.05 -2.06
N GLU A 191 -5.64 16.85 -3.35
CA GLU A 191 -4.81 15.73 -3.85
C GLU A 191 -3.41 15.76 -3.23
N ARG A 192 -2.78 16.94 -3.18
CA ARG A 192 -1.49 17.13 -2.50
C ARG A 192 -1.56 16.76 -1.02
N ARG A 193 -2.58 17.25 -0.31
CA ARG A 193 -2.75 16.99 1.12
C ARG A 193 -2.93 15.50 1.38
N ARG A 194 -3.66 14.81 0.49
CA ARG A 194 -3.86 13.36 0.56
C ARG A 194 -2.56 12.59 0.32
N LEU A 195 -1.77 12.97 -0.68
CA LEU A 195 -0.46 12.35 -0.96
C LEU A 195 0.49 12.46 0.24
N VAL A 196 0.61 13.66 0.82
CA VAL A 196 1.46 13.89 2.00
C VAL A 196 0.97 13.07 3.20
N LEU A 197 -0.35 13.01 3.40
CA LEU A 197 -0.91 12.29 4.54
C LEU A 197 -0.74 10.77 4.37
N LEU A 198 -0.97 10.24 3.17
CA LEU A 198 -0.74 8.82 2.86
C LEU A 198 0.74 8.45 3.05
N GLY A 199 1.66 9.27 2.54
CA GLY A 199 3.10 9.08 2.75
C GLY A 199 3.50 9.14 4.24
N ALA A 200 2.88 10.03 5.03
CA ALA A 200 3.11 10.09 6.47
C ALA A 200 2.61 8.84 7.21
N PHE A 201 1.47 8.28 6.80
CA PHE A 201 0.95 7.05 7.39
C PHE A 201 1.76 5.81 7.00
N ASP A 202 2.14 5.67 5.73
CA ASP A 202 3.05 4.59 5.29
C ASP A 202 4.42 4.70 6.01
N GLY A 203 4.95 5.91 6.16
CA GLY A 203 6.16 6.17 6.94
C GLY A 203 5.99 5.81 8.42
N THR A 204 4.84 6.08 9.02
CA THR A 204 4.54 5.71 10.42
C THR A 204 4.51 4.19 10.61
N MET A 205 3.90 3.46 9.68
CA MET A 205 3.93 1.99 9.69
C MET A 205 5.36 1.47 9.59
N ALA A 206 6.15 1.99 8.65
CA ALA A 206 7.56 1.62 8.51
C ALA A 206 8.38 1.92 9.78
N LEU A 207 8.11 3.04 10.46
CA LEU A 207 8.76 3.38 11.73
C LEU A 207 8.38 2.42 12.86
N GLY A 208 7.11 2.02 12.95
CA GLY A 208 6.66 0.99 13.90
C GLY A 208 7.33 -0.35 13.66
N ALA A 209 7.42 -0.77 12.40
CA ALA A 209 8.15 -1.97 12.00
C ALA A 209 9.65 -1.89 12.33
N ALA A 210 10.26 -0.71 12.14
CA ALA A 210 11.66 -0.47 12.48
C ALA A 210 11.93 -0.66 13.97
N ALA A 211 11.10 -0.04 14.81
CA ALA A 211 11.18 -0.20 16.26
C ALA A 211 11.08 -1.67 16.66
N ALA A 212 10.08 -2.38 16.12
CA ALA A 212 9.87 -3.79 16.43
C ALA A 212 11.07 -4.67 16.06
N ASN A 213 11.52 -4.62 14.81
CA ASN A 213 12.61 -5.47 14.34
C ASN A 213 13.92 -5.21 15.09
N GLY A 214 14.19 -3.94 15.44
CA GLY A 214 15.43 -3.55 16.14
C GLY A 214 15.45 -4.04 17.58
N PHE A 215 14.34 -3.89 18.31
CA PHE A 215 14.25 -4.37 19.69
C PHE A 215 14.15 -5.89 19.77
N ILE A 216 13.29 -6.51 18.95
CA ILE A 216 12.99 -7.94 19.07
C ILE A 216 14.17 -8.82 18.64
N GLY A 217 14.95 -8.43 17.61
CA GLY A 217 16.13 -9.19 17.23
C GLY A 217 17.11 -9.40 18.40
N SER A 218 17.37 -8.33 19.16
CA SER A 218 18.28 -8.38 20.32
C SER A 218 17.67 -9.14 21.51
N ILE A 219 16.36 -8.98 21.77
CA ILE A 219 15.69 -9.70 22.88
C ILE A 219 15.63 -11.20 22.60
N VAL A 220 15.33 -11.61 21.36
CA VAL A 220 15.29 -13.03 20.96
C VAL A 220 16.66 -13.68 21.17
N GLU A 221 17.74 -13.01 20.78
CA GLU A 221 19.09 -13.55 20.90
C GLU A 221 19.58 -13.63 22.36
N ARG A 222 19.27 -12.64 23.19
CA ARG A 222 19.81 -12.53 24.57
C ARG A 222 18.93 -13.18 25.64
N TYR A 223 17.61 -13.06 25.51
CA TYR A 223 16.63 -13.47 26.53
C TYR A 223 15.69 -14.58 26.04
N GLY A 224 15.72 -14.90 24.75
CA GLY A 224 14.91 -15.96 24.15
C GLY A 224 13.49 -15.54 23.72
N PHE A 225 12.72 -16.53 23.27
CA PHE A 225 11.42 -16.31 22.62
C PHE A 225 10.30 -15.92 23.59
N ILE A 226 10.33 -16.40 24.84
CA ILE A 226 9.25 -16.15 25.82
C ILE A 226 9.23 -14.68 26.25
N GLU A 227 10.38 -14.10 26.59
CA GLU A 227 10.47 -12.70 27.00
C GLU A 227 10.12 -11.76 25.83
N SER A 228 10.55 -12.11 24.62
CA SER A 228 10.18 -11.40 23.39
C SER A 228 8.66 -11.36 23.18
N LEU A 229 7.98 -12.47 23.47
CA LEU A 229 6.54 -12.61 23.34
C LEU A 229 5.78 -11.77 24.38
N LEU A 230 6.24 -11.76 25.64
CA LEU A 230 5.66 -10.92 26.70
C LEU A 230 5.80 -9.42 26.37
N CYS A 231 6.95 -9.01 25.84
CA CYS A 231 7.17 -7.65 25.36
C CYS A 231 6.14 -7.25 24.28
N MET A 232 5.95 -8.11 23.27
CA MET A 232 4.99 -7.86 22.19
C MET A 232 3.52 -7.86 22.67
N LEU A 233 3.19 -8.65 23.69
CA LEU A 233 1.87 -8.62 24.31
C LEU A 233 1.60 -7.27 25.01
N GLY A 234 2.61 -6.68 25.65
CA GLY A 234 2.53 -5.33 26.20
C GLY A 234 2.23 -4.26 25.14
N VAL A 235 2.92 -4.32 23.99
CA VAL A 235 2.66 -3.42 22.84
C VAL A 235 1.24 -3.61 22.29
N PHE A 236 0.74 -4.85 22.26
CA PHE A 236 -0.63 -5.15 21.85
C PHE A 236 -1.68 -4.49 22.76
N CYS A 237 -1.47 -4.48 24.09
CA CYS A 237 -2.36 -3.79 25.02
C CYS A 237 -2.52 -2.30 24.69
N CYS A 238 -1.41 -1.62 24.33
CA CYS A 238 -1.46 -0.22 23.88
C CYS A 238 -2.32 -0.04 22.62
N THR A 239 -2.21 -0.96 21.65
CA THR A 239 -3.03 -0.95 20.43
C THR A 239 -4.52 -1.07 20.75
N VAL A 240 -4.90 -1.97 21.66
CA VAL A 240 -6.30 -2.11 22.10
C VAL A 240 -6.79 -0.81 22.74
N ILE A 241 -6.00 -0.21 23.64
CA ILE A 241 -6.34 1.06 24.31
C ILE A 241 -6.62 2.16 23.27
N PHE A 242 -5.78 2.30 22.24
CA PHE A 242 -6.00 3.33 21.21
C PHE A 242 -7.28 3.12 20.40
N ILE A 243 -7.72 1.88 20.15
CA ILE A 243 -9.01 1.62 19.50
C ILE A 243 -10.17 2.12 20.37
N TRP A 244 -10.09 1.97 21.69
CA TRP A 244 -11.12 2.46 22.60
C TRP A 244 -11.19 3.98 22.68
N ILE A 245 -10.06 4.66 22.49
CA ILE A 245 -9.95 6.13 22.47
C ILE A 245 -10.34 6.73 21.11
N LEU A 246 -10.27 5.94 20.04
CA LEU A 246 -10.57 6.38 18.67
C LEU A 246 -12.04 6.84 18.58
N PRO A 247 -12.30 8.11 18.20
CA PRO A 247 -13.64 8.60 17.96
C PRO A 247 -14.19 7.99 16.66
N GLU A 248 -15.51 7.85 16.59
CA GLU A 248 -16.18 7.33 15.40
C GLU A 248 -16.00 8.29 14.23
N THR A 249 -15.42 7.81 13.13
CA THR A 249 -15.13 8.59 11.92
C THR A 249 -16.17 8.42 10.83
N GLY A 250 -16.92 7.30 10.86
CA GLY A 250 -18.07 7.11 9.99
C GLY A 250 -19.24 7.94 10.48
N LYS A 251 -19.88 8.70 9.59
CA LYS A 251 -21.24 9.19 9.89
C LYS A 251 -22.13 7.94 9.87
N PRO A 252 -22.81 7.57 10.98
CA PRO A 252 -23.86 6.56 10.87
C PRO A 252 -24.83 7.05 9.79
N LEU A 253 -25.31 6.16 8.91
CA LEU A 253 -26.42 6.50 8.03
C LEU A 253 -27.52 7.06 8.93
N ALA A 254 -27.71 8.38 8.89
CA ALA A 254 -28.78 9.01 9.62
C ALA A 254 -30.06 8.39 9.06
N ASN A 255 -30.83 7.74 9.92
CA ASN A 255 -32.22 7.48 9.61
C ASN A 255 -32.79 8.82 9.11
N PRO A 256 -33.43 8.89 7.92
CA PRO A 256 -34.23 10.06 7.63
C PRO A 256 -35.28 10.12 8.74
N VAL A 257 -35.15 11.13 9.60
CA VAL A 257 -36.24 11.53 10.48
C VAL A 257 -37.38 11.94 9.53
N PRO A 258 -38.52 11.24 9.51
CA PRO A 258 -39.66 11.74 8.78
C PRO A 258 -40.29 12.84 9.64
N ASN A 259 -39.80 14.06 9.49
CA ASN A 259 -40.58 15.24 9.86
C ASN A 259 -41.41 15.62 8.62
N ASP A 260 -42.45 14.85 8.38
CA ASP A 260 -43.66 15.35 7.73
C ASP A 260 -44.85 14.69 8.43
N THR A 261 -45.42 15.44 9.36
CA THR A 261 -46.79 15.26 9.83
C THR A 261 -47.74 15.39 8.65
N THR A 262 -48.01 14.28 7.95
CA THR A 262 -49.24 14.13 7.14
C THR A 262 -49.86 12.75 7.37
N LEU A 263 -51.15 12.80 7.68
CA LEU A 263 -52.07 11.73 8.06
C LEU A 263 -52.11 10.59 7.02
N ILE A 264 -51.74 9.35 7.41
CA ILE A 264 -52.15 8.11 6.73
C ILE A 264 -52.46 7.03 7.78
N PRO A 265 -53.53 6.22 7.61
CA PRO A 265 -54.15 5.46 8.69
C PRO A 265 -53.31 4.26 9.14
N SER A 266 -53.31 4.07 10.46
CA SER A 266 -52.97 2.85 11.17
C SER A 266 -53.79 1.66 10.65
N ASN A 267 -53.13 0.73 9.94
CA ASN A 267 -53.41 -0.71 9.88
C ASN A 267 -52.46 -1.40 8.89
N LEU A 268 -51.18 -1.53 9.27
CA LEU A 268 -50.29 -2.56 8.72
C LEU A 268 -49.57 -3.22 9.91
N PRO A 269 -49.44 -4.56 9.91
CA PRO A 269 -48.74 -5.23 11.00
C PRO A 269 -47.27 -4.81 10.98
N LEU A 270 -46.83 -4.20 12.09
CA LEU A 270 -45.44 -4.04 12.47
C LEU A 270 -44.82 -5.44 12.56
N ASN A 271 -44.33 -5.96 11.44
CA ASN A 271 -43.60 -7.22 11.43
C ASN A 271 -42.21 -7.03 10.81
N ASP A 272 -41.22 -7.34 11.64
CA ASP A 272 -39.83 -7.63 11.33
C ASP A 272 -38.91 -6.52 10.80
N ARG A 273 -38.56 -5.59 11.69
CA ARG A 273 -37.15 -5.15 11.81
C ARG A 273 -36.33 -6.25 12.47
N SER A 274 -36.17 -7.37 11.78
CA SER A 274 -35.17 -8.35 12.20
C SER A 274 -33.79 -7.82 11.79
N ASN A 275 -32.87 -7.84 12.74
CA ASN A 275 -31.43 -7.77 12.51
C ASN A 275 -31.02 -9.02 11.71
N VAL A 276 -31.39 -9.07 10.43
CA VAL A 276 -31.11 -10.23 9.58
C VAL A 276 -29.60 -10.34 9.43
N CYS A 277 -29.04 -11.38 10.03
CA CYS A 277 -27.69 -11.84 9.75
C CYS A 277 -27.57 -11.99 8.23
N PRO A 278 -26.57 -11.39 7.56
CA PRO A 278 -26.53 -11.34 6.11
C PRO A 278 -26.63 -12.76 5.55
N THR A 279 -27.63 -13.00 4.69
CA THR A 279 -27.74 -14.29 4.04
C THR A 279 -26.55 -14.47 3.09
N PRO A 280 -26.07 -15.70 2.87
CA PRO A 280 -24.98 -15.96 1.93
C PRO A 280 -25.32 -15.46 0.51
N SER A 281 -26.60 -15.43 0.13
CA SER A 281 -27.09 -14.81 -1.11
C SER A 281 -26.87 -13.30 -1.16
N ASP A 282 -27.10 -12.56 -0.08
CA ASP A 282 -26.84 -11.12 -0.03
C ASP A 282 -25.35 -10.80 -0.10
N LEU A 283 -24.53 -11.62 0.53
CA LEU A 283 -23.06 -11.56 0.45
C LEU A 283 -22.58 -11.76 -0.98
N CYS A 284 -23.06 -12.81 -1.64
CA CYS A 284 -22.76 -13.12 -3.03
C CYS A 284 -23.23 -12.02 -3.98
N ALA A 285 -24.44 -11.47 -3.79
CA ALA A 285 -24.99 -10.39 -4.62
C ALA A 285 -24.15 -9.11 -4.54
N LYS A 286 -23.64 -8.73 -3.37
CA LYS A 286 -22.78 -7.54 -3.24
C LYS A 286 -21.34 -7.80 -3.67
N PHE A 287 -20.83 -9.02 -3.51
CA PHE A 287 -19.57 -9.41 -4.14
C PHE A 287 -19.70 -9.33 -5.67
N LYS A 288 -20.82 -9.78 -6.22
CA LYS A 288 -21.17 -9.65 -7.64
C LYS A 288 -21.34 -8.18 -8.07
N SER A 289 -21.93 -7.33 -7.22
CA SER A 289 -22.03 -5.89 -7.44
C SER A 289 -20.68 -5.17 -7.38
N LEU A 290 -19.79 -5.56 -6.46
CA LEU A 290 -18.40 -5.10 -6.41
C LEU A 290 -17.67 -5.52 -7.70
N LEU A 291 -17.78 -6.79 -8.09
CA LEU A 291 -17.21 -7.31 -9.32
C LEU A 291 -17.76 -6.58 -10.56
N SER A 292 -19.05 -6.26 -10.57
CA SER A 292 -19.71 -5.50 -11.63
C SER A 292 -19.25 -4.03 -11.69
N SER A 293 -18.99 -3.42 -10.53
CA SER A 293 -18.43 -2.05 -10.45
C SER A 293 -16.98 -2.03 -10.95
N ILE A 294 -16.20 -3.08 -10.65
CA ILE A 294 -14.85 -3.29 -11.18
C ILE A 294 -14.90 -3.42 -12.70
N THR A 295 -15.78 -4.28 -13.24
CA THR A 295 -15.92 -4.43 -14.69
C THR A 295 -16.39 -3.14 -15.34
N SER A 296 -17.19 -2.30 -14.67
CA SER A 296 -17.60 -1.00 -15.19
C SER A 296 -16.43 -0.02 -15.32
N ILE A 297 -15.56 0.08 -14.32
CA ILE A 297 -14.35 0.92 -14.39
C ILE A 297 -13.36 0.37 -15.41
N LEU A 298 -13.14 -0.95 -15.43
CA LEU A 298 -12.24 -1.59 -16.38
C LEU A 298 -12.78 -1.49 -17.83
N SER A 299 -14.10 -1.51 -17.99
CA SER A 299 -14.82 -1.32 -19.26
C SER A 299 -14.82 0.13 -19.75
N THR A 300 -14.36 1.11 -18.95
CA THR A 300 -14.13 2.47 -19.48
C THR A 300 -12.96 2.54 -20.46
N HIS A 301 -12.26 1.43 -20.71
CA HIS A 301 -11.19 1.28 -21.72
C HIS A 301 -10.02 2.27 -21.61
N ASN A 302 -9.86 3.00 -20.50
CA ASN A 302 -8.70 3.87 -20.32
C ASN A 302 -7.42 3.02 -20.15
N PRO A 303 -6.54 2.95 -21.18
CA PRO A 303 -5.40 2.04 -21.16
C PRO A 303 -4.41 2.38 -20.05
N MET A 304 -4.30 3.67 -19.69
CA MET A 304 -3.43 4.15 -18.62
C MET A 304 -3.84 3.62 -17.24
N SER A 305 -5.14 3.53 -16.96
CA SER A 305 -5.66 3.04 -15.67
C SER A 305 -5.40 1.55 -15.51
N ILE A 306 -5.64 0.76 -16.57
CA ILE A 306 -5.39 -0.68 -16.58
C ILE A 306 -3.89 -0.94 -16.37
N LEU A 307 -3.04 -0.22 -17.08
CA LEU A 307 -1.60 -0.38 -17.00
C LEU A 307 -1.05 0.01 -15.63
N ALA A 308 -1.53 1.10 -15.03
CA ALA A 308 -1.17 1.48 -13.66
C ALA A 308 -1.63 0.44 -12.62
N LEU A 309 -2.82 -0.16 -12.79
CA LEU A 309 -3.29 -1.24 -11.93
C LEU A 309 -2.45 -2.52 -12.08
N LEU A 310 -2.02 -2.86 -13.30
CA LEU A 310 -1.11 -3.97 -13.54
C LEU A 310 0.25 -3.75 -12.87
N VAL A 311 0.78 -2.52 -12.93
CA VAL A 311 2.01 -2.14 -12.22
C VAL A 311 1.83 -2.31 -10.71
N ILE A 312 0.74 -1.78 -10.13
CA ILE A 312 0.43 -1.94 -8.70
C ILE A 312 0.33 -3.43 -8.33
N PHE A 313 -0.38 -4.23 -9.12
CA PHE A 313 -0.54 -5.67 -8.90
C PHE A 313 0.82 -6.38 -8.85
N SER A 314 1.63 -6.21 -9.88
CA SER A 314 2.92 -6.88 -10.02
C SER A 314 3.93 -6.46 -8.96
N ILE A 315 3.93 -5.19 -8.53
CA ILE A 315 4.80 -4.75 -7.44
C ILE A 315 4.37 -5.33 -6.09
N ASN A 316 3.07 -5.30 -5.76
CA ASN A 316 2.59 -5.87 -4.50
C ASN A 316 2.80 -7.39 -4.42
N LEU A 317 2.76 -8.07 -5.56
CA LEU A 317 3.07 -9.48 -5.69
C LEU A 317 4.51 -9.81 -5.22
N VAL A 318 5.44 -8.86 -5.33
CA VAL A 318 6.88 -9.05 -5.05
C VAL A 318 7.35 -8.40 -3.75
N LEU A 319 6.93 -7.17 -3.46
CA LEU A 319 7.50 -6.38 -2.38
C LEU A 319 7.00 -6.81 -0.99
N LEU A 320 5.74 -7.17 -0.86
CA LEU A 320 5.16 -7.54 0.44
C LEU A 320 5.66 -8.90 0.96
N PRO A 321 5.80 -9.94 0.12
CA PRO A 321 6.27 -11.25 0.59
C PRO A 321 7.75 -11.33 0.95
N GLU A 322 8.55 -10.32 0.60
CA GLU A 322 10.01 -10.31 0.81
C GLU A 322 10.41 -10.65 2.24
N ASN A 323 9.72 -10.07 3.22
CA ASN A 323 10.01 -10.26 4.64
C ASN A 323 9.82 -11.71 5.12
N ASN A 324 9.06 -12.53 4.39
CA ASN A 324 8.74 -13.90 4.79
C ASN A 324 9.87 -14.90 4.51
N TYR A 325 10.83 -14.54 3.64
CA TYR A 325 11.94 -15.43 3.27
C TYR A 325 13.30 -14.74 3.31
N ILE A 326 13.38 -13.40 3.29
CA ILE A 326 14.66 -12.70 3.34
C ILE A 326 15.45 -13.02 4.62
N PHE A 327 14.78 -13.19 5.78
CA PHE A 327 15.47 -13.56 7.01
C PHE A 327 16.10 -14.96 6.90
N LEU A 328 15.38 -15.94 6.32
CA LEU A 328 15.91 -17.29 6.09
C LEU A 328 17.14 -17.22 5.18
N TYR A 329 17.07 -16.40 4.12
CA TYR A 329 18.18 -16.19 3.20
C TYR A 329 19.41 -15.58 3.89
N LEU A 330 19.22 -14.59 4.75
CA LEU A 330 20.33 -13.92 5.46
C LEU A 330 20.92 -14.76 6.59
N MET A 331 20.13 -15.64 7.20
CA MET A 331 20.62 -16.59 8.20
C MET A 331 21.32 -17.79 7.57
N ALA A 332 21.09 -18.05 6.28
CA ALA A 332 21.77 -19.11 5.54
C ALA A 332 23.25 -18.79 5.27
N LYS A 333 24.05 -19.83 5.05
CA LYS A 333 25.38 -19.68 4.44
C LYS A 333 25.26 -19.09 3.01
N PRO A 334 26.17 -18.21 2.58
CA PRO A 334 27.42 -17.81 3.26
C PRO A 334 27.24 -16.71 4.32
N PHE A 335 26.10 -16.01 4.39
CA PHE A 335 25.92 -14.82 5.24
C PHE A 335 25.97 -15.15 6.73
N SER A 336 25.26 -16.21 7.15
CA SER A 336 25.22 -16.72 8.54
C SER A 336 24.90 -15.63 9.56
N TRP A 337 23.97 -14.73 9.26
CA TRP A 337 23.62 -13.63 10.16
C TRP A 337 22.90 -14.13 11.41
N SER A 338 23.19 -13.52 12.56
CA SER A 338 22.45 -13.79 13.80
C SER A 338 21.07 -13.12 13.78
N PRO A 339 20.11 -13.56 14.61
CA PRO A 339 18.82 -12.90 14.77
C PRO A 339 18.95 -11.41 15.13
N GLU A 340 19.91 -11.04 15.97
CA GLU A 340 20.20 -9.63 16.29
C GLU A 340 20.67 -8.87 15.06
N GLN A 341 21.56 -9.43 14.25
CA GLN A 341 22.04 -8.81 13.01
C GLN A 341 20.89 -8.60 12.00
N VAL A 342 20.07 -9.62 11.76
CA VAL A 342 18.90 -9.52 10.86
C VAL A 342 17.89 -8.50 11.39
N GLY A 343 17.64 -8.48 12.70
CA GLY A 343 16.72 -7.55 13.35
C GLY A 343 17.18 -6.09 13.26
N LEU A 344 18.42 -5.80 13.67
CA LEU A 344 19.04 -4.47 13.59
C LEU A 344 19.07 -3.93 12.16
N PHE A 345 19.41 -4.80 11.22
CA PHE A 345 19.47 -4.40 9.83
C PHE A 345 18.08 -4.14 9.23
N SER A 346 17.11 -5.00 9.53
CA SER A 346 15.72 -4.78 9.13
C SER A 346 15.15 -3.50 9.74
N ALA A 347 15.57 -3.15 10.97
CA ALA A 347 15.22 -1.90 11.63
C ALA A 347 15.79 -0.68 10.90
N LEU A 348 17.08 -0.72 10.55
CA LEU A 348 17.74 0.35 9.82
C LEU A 348 17.08 0.61 8.46
N ILE A 349 16.78 -0.46 7.72
CA ILE A 349 16.07 -0.34 6.42
C ILE A 349 14.69 0.26 6.62
N ALA A 350 13.90 -0.25 7.55
CA ALA A 350 12.54 0.22 7.77
C ALA A 350 12.53 1.69 8.23
N PHE A 351 13.49 2.11 9.05
CA PHE A 351 13.66 3.50 9.46
C PHE A 351 14.00 4.41 8.26
N LEU A 352 14.99 4.03 7.45
CA LEU A 352 15.38 4.80 6.26
C LEU A 352 14.25 4.87 5.23
N MET A 353 13.53 3.76 5.03
CA MET A 353 12.30 3.70 4.23
C MET A 353 11.23 4.68 4.73
N ALA A 354 11.04 4.79 6.05
CA ALA A 354 10.08 5.71 6.64
C ALA A 354 10.44 7.17 6.33
N VAL A 355 11.70 7.55 6.55
CA VAL A 355 12.21 8.90 6.28
C VAL A 355 12.09 9.22 4.78
N LEU A 356 12.55 8.32 3.91
CA LEU A 356 12.49 8.51 2.47
C LEU A 356 11.05 8.59 1.95
N CYS A 357 10.11 7.80 2.48
CA CYS A 357 8.71 7.87 2.10
C CYS A 357 8.14 9.27 2.33
N VAL A 358 8.37 9.84 3.53
CA VAL A 358 7.88 11.18 3.90
C VAL A 358 8.57 12.26 3.07
N CYS A 359 9.89 12.19 2.91
CA CYS A 359 10.65 13.15 2.11
C CYS A 359 10.21 13.14 0.64
N LEU A 360 10.11 11.96 0.02
CA LEU A 360 9.73 11.83 -1.38
C LEU A 360 8.26 12.18 -1.61
N ALA A 361 7.35 11.82 -0.69
CA ALA A 361 5.97 12.27 -0.75
C ALA A 361 5.86 13.81 -0.64
N GLY A 362 6.67 14.42 0.24
CA GLY A 362 6.80 15.87 0.38
C GLY A 362 7.35 16.55 -0.88
N ILE A 363 8.40 15.99 -1.48
CA ILE A 363 9.00 16.49 -2.74
C ILE A 363 8.00 16.35 -3.89
N ALA A 364 7.35 15.19 -4.03
CA ALA A 364 6.32 14.97 -5.05
C ALA A 364 5.17 15.98 -4.87
N ALA A 365 4.68 16.14 -3.64
CA ALA A 365 3.67 17.13 -3.30
C ALA A 365 4.11 18.56 -3.59
N TRP A 366 5.36 18.92 -3.31
CA TRP A 366 5.93 20.23 -3.63
C TRP A 366 6.07 20.45 -5.14
N SER A 367 6.51 19.43 -5.87
CA SER A 367 6.68 19.47 -7.34
C SER A 367 5.38 19.70 -8.10
N MET A 368 4.24 19.42 -7.46
CA MET A 368 2.89 19.70 -7.96
C MET A 368 2.41 21.13 -7.66
N LYS A 369 3.19 21.99 -6.98
CA LYS A 369 2.81 23.39 -6.68
C LYS A 369 2.64 24.17 -7.98
N THR A 370 1.42 24.63 -8.23
CA THR A 370 1.15 25.61 -9.26
C THR A 370 1.44 27.00 -8.69
N GLU A 371 2.12 27.83 -9.47
CA GLU A 371 2.08 29.28 -9.27
C GLU A 371 0.70 29.78 -9.70
N PRO A 372 0.09 30.74 -8.97
CA PRO A 372 -1.16 31.32 -9.42
C PRO A 372 -0.97 31.96 -10.80
N PRO A 373 -1.97 31.88 -11.70
CA PRO A 373 -1.89 32.60 -12.97
C PRO A 373 -1.70 34.08 -12.65
N VAL A 374 -0.63 34.66 -13.19
CA VAL A 374 -0.43 36.11 -13.17
C VAL A 374 -1.52 36.69 -14.06
N MET A 375 -2.61 37.17 -13.48
CA MET A 375 -3.50 38.09 -14.18
C MET A 375 -2.70 39.36 -14.44
N THR A 376 -2.04 39.44 -15.60
CA THR A 376 -1.63 40.72 -16.16
C THR A 376 -2.91 41.48 -16.49
N THR A 377 -3.37 42.29 -15.55
CA THR A 377 -4.28 43.40 -15.84
C THR A 377 -3.51 44.40 -16.68
N ASN A 378 -3.35 44.12 -17.98
CA ASN A 378 -3.04 45.14 -18.96
C ASN A 378 -4.34 45.92 -19.20
N VAL A 379 -4.70 46.78 -18.23
CA VAL A 379 -5.57 47.91 -18.52
C VAL A 379 -4.69 48.86 -19.34
N GLY A 380 -4.72 48.69 -20.66
CA GLY A 380 -4.18 49.68 -21.57
C GLY A 380 -4.87 51.01 -21.32
N SER A 381 -4.07 52.07 -21.15
CA SER A 381 -4.55 53.45 -21.08
C SER A 381 -5.52 53.76 -22.22
N PRO A 382 -6.57 54.55 -21.99
CA PRO A 382 -7.56 54.89 -23.00
C PRO A 382 -7.02 56.02 -23.88
N ASP A 383 -6.07 55.71 -24.76
CA ASP A 383 -5.63 56.64 -25.81
C ASP A 383 -5.02 55.87 -26.98
N GLN A 384 -5.88 55.24 -27.77
CA GLN A 384 -5.67 55.02 -29.21
C GLN A 384 -6.95 54.44 -29.82
N ALA A 385 -7.73 55.32 -30.45
CA ALA A 385 -8.87 54.95 -31.26
C ALA A 385 -8.38 54.46 -32.64
N GLU A 386 -8.34 53.15 -32.83
CA GLU A 386 -8.42 52.54 -34.16
C GLU A 386 -9.75 51.76 -34.26
N PRO A 387 -10.36 51.70 -35.46
CA PRO A 387 -11.71 51.19 -35.62
C PRO A 387 -11.72 49.68 -35.38
N SER A 388 -12.24 49.29 -34.22
CA SER A 388 -12.51 47.90 -33.85
C SER A 388 -13.49 47.27 -34.84
N LEU A 389 -13.00 46.31 -35.62
CA LEU A 389 -13.83 45.23 -36.17
C LEU A 389 -14.63 44.63 -35.01
N VAL A 390 -15.95 44.63 -35.15
CA VAL A 390 -16.88 44.05 -34.18
C VAL A 390 -16.67 42.53 -34.19
N ILE A 391 -15.78 42.05 -33.33
CA ILE A 391 -15.76 40.65 -32.91
C ILE A 391 -16.86 40.52 -31.85
N ASN A 392 -17.72 39.51 -31.98
CA ASN A 392 -18.84 39.30 -31.06
C ASN A 392 -18.31 39.18 -29.62
N SER A 393 -18.94 39.89 -28.68
CA SER A 393 -18.56 39.92 -27.27
C SER A 393 -18.56 38.55 -26.58
N GLU A 394 -19.20 37.54 -27.18
CA GLU A 394 -19.19 36.14 -26.71
C GLU A 394 -17.89 35.39 -27.07
N GLU A 395 -17.19 35.76 -28.15
CA GLU A 395 -15.91 35.14 -28.54
C GLU A 395 -14.73 35.66 -27.70
N GLU A 396 -14.78 36.91 -27.26
CA GLU A 396 -13.73 37.54 -26.44
C GLU A 396 -13.67 36.99 -25.00
N GLU A 397 -14.79 36.48 -24.46
CA GLU A 397 -14.85 35.80 -23.16
C GLU A 397 -14.49 34.30 -23.25
N GLN A 398 -14.70 33.68 -24.42
CA GLN A 398 -14.39 32.26 -24.66
C GLN A 398 -12.89 31.99 -24.87
N ILE A 399 -12.15 32.89 -25.52
CA ILE A 399 -10.72 32.71 -25.80
C ILE A 399 -9.87 32.62 -24.50
N PRO A 400 -10.02 33.52 -23.51
CA PRO A 400 -9.30 33.41 -22.22
C PRO A 400 -9.64 32.11 -21.48
N LEU A 401 -10.89 31.66 -21.56
CA LEU A 401 -11.37 30.43 -20.92
C LEU A 401 -10.75 29.18 -21.59
N LEU A 402 -10.66 29.17 -22.92
CA LEU A 402 -10.03 28.11 -23.73
C LEU A 402 -8.51 28.05 -23.49
N CYS A 403 -7.85 29.20 -23.40
CA CYS A 403 -6.43 29.30 -23.06
C CYS A 403 -6.15 28.81 -21.63
N ALA A 404 -6.97 29.21 -20.65
CA ALA A 404 -6.87 28.76 -19.27
C ALA A 404 -7.10 27.24 -19.13
N ASP A 405 -8.06 26.67 -19.85
CA ASP A 405 -8.31 25.22 -19.88
C ASP A 405 -7.14 24.44 -20.51
N ARG A 406 -6.53 24.97 -21.57
CA ARG A 406 -5.35 24.37 -22.23
C ARG A 406 -4.12 24.38 -21.33
N ASP A 407 -3.81 25.50 -20.69
CA ASP A 407 -2.68 25.61 -19.75
C ASP A 407 -2.89 24.70 -18.54
N HIS A 408 -4.13 24.61 -18.05
CA HIS A 408 -4.50 23.69 -16.98
C HIS A 408 -4.26 22.22 -17.36
N ARG A 409 -4.70 21.81 -18.56
CA ARG A 409 -4.49 20.45 -19.07
C ARG A 409 -3.00 20.14 -19.26
N HIS A 410 -2.20 21.10 -19.72
CA HIS A 410 -0.74 20.95 -19.83
C HIS A 410 -0.07 20.76 -18.46
N GLN A 411 -0.49 21.51 -17.43
CA GLN A 411 0.05 21.38 -16.08
C GLN A 411 -0.27 20.01 -15.46
N ILE A 412 -1.51 19.52 -15.59
CA ILE A 412 -1.90 18.19 -15.10
C ILE A 412 -1.01 17.11 -15.74
N LEU A 413 -0.82 17.19 -17.06
CA LEU A 413 -0.07 16.18 -17.80
C LEU A 413 1.43 16.22 -17.47
N HIS A 414 1.98 17.41 -17.19
CA HIS A 414 3.34 17.56 -16.70
C HIS A 414 3.53 16.97 -15.28
N ASN A 415 2.55 17.16 -14.39
CA ASN A 415 2.57 16.54 -13.06
C ASN A 415 2.46 15.01 -13.14
N ARG A 416 1.62 14.49 -14.05
CA ARG A 416 1.52 13.05 -14.35
C ARG A 416 2.83 12.47 -14.86
N LEU A 417 3.49 13.18 -15.78
CA LEU A 417 4.81 12.80 -16.29
C LEU A 417 5.84 12.66 -15.15
N LYS A 418 5.93 13.66 -14.26
CA LYS A 418 6.85 13.61 -13.09
C LYS A 418 6.58 12.40 -12.20
N MET A 419 5.32 12.12 -11.87
CA MET A 419 4.94 10.95 -11.06
C MET A 419 5.41 9.63 -11.68
N ILE A 420 5.23 9.45 -12.99
CA ILE A 420 5.66 8.21 -13.66
C ILE A 420 7.17 8.10 -13.76
N ILE A 421 7.89 9.21 -13.97
CA ILE A 421 9.37 9.20 -13.93
C ILE A 421 9.86 8.75 -12.55
N TYR A 422 9.29 9.27 -11.46
CA TYR A 422 9.64 8.81 -10.11
C TYR A 422 9.35 7.32 -9.92
N ALA A 423 8.19 6.84 -10.35
CA ALA A 423 7.84 5.42 -10.26
C ALA A 423 8.80 4.52 -11.06
N MET A 424 9.21 4.95 -12.26
CA MET A 424 10.18 4.26 -13.12
C MET A 424 11.56 4.14 -12.45
N VAL A 425 12.06 5.22 -11.85
CA VAL A 425 13.34 5.22 -11.14
C VAL A 425 13.29 4.27 -9.94
N SER A 426 12.22 4.29 -9.15
CA SER A 426 12.02 3.33 -8.05
C SER A 426 11.96 1.89 -8.54
N LEU A 427 11.25 1.62 -9.65
CA LEU A 427 11.15 0.27 -10.23
C LEU A 427 12.51 -0.25 -10.73
N LEU A 428 13.30 0.62 -11.38
CA LEU A 428 14.64 0.27 -11.82
C LEU A 428 15.54 -0.08 -10.62
N ALA A 429 15.47 0.71 -9.54
CA ALA A 429 16.21 0.43 -8.30
C ALA A 429 15.80 -0.92 -7.67
N VAL A 430 14.50 -1.26 -7.69
CA VAL A 430 14.01 -2.58 -7.23
C VAL A 430 14.56 -3.70 -8.11
N VAL A 431 14.52 -3.58 -9.44
CA VAL A 431 15.06 -4.61 -10.36
C VAL A 431 16.55 -4.83 -10.09
N ILE A 432 17.33 -3.76 -9.97
CA ILE A 432 18.77 -3.85 -9.68
C ILE A 432 18.99 -4.54 -8.32
N SER A 433 18.31 -4.08 -7.28
CA SER A 433 18.39 -4.66 -5.93
C SER A 433 18.09 -6.17 -5.91
N ARG A 434 17.02 -6.60 -6.57
CA ARG A 434 16.61 -8.02 -6.59
C ARG A 434 17.57 -8.89 -7.39
N THR A 435 18.09 -8.39 -8.51
CA THR A 435 19.15 -9.08 -9.25
C THR A 435 20.41 -9.22 -8.38
N MET A 436 20.78 -8.18 -7.63
CA MET A 436 21.91 -8.25 -6.71
C MET A 436 21.70 -9.29 -5.60
N LEU A 437 20.53 -9.29 -4.94
CA LEU A 437 20.20 -10.32 -3.95
C LEU A 437 20.22 -11.73 -4.54
N GLY A 438 19.78 -11.91 -5.79
CA GLY A 438 19.80 -13.22 -6.46
C GLY A 438 21.21 -13.81 -6.63
N PHE A 439 22.22 -12.96 -6.81
CA PHE A 439 23.61 -13.40 -7.01
C PHE A 439 24.51 -13.24 -5.77
N ALA A 440 24.01 -12.63 -4.69
CA ALA A 440 24.84 -12.31 -3.53
C ALA A 440 25.49 -13.53 -2.87
N PHE A 441 24.79 -14.67 -2.86
CA PHE A 441 25.28 -15.90 -2.22
C PHE A 441 26.46 -16.56 -2.96
N LEU A 442 26.72 -16.20 -4.23
CA LEU A 442 27.85 -16.72 -5.01
C LEU A 442 29.18 -16.05 -4.64
N LEU A 443 29.12 -14.92 -3.93
CA LEU A 443 30.30 -14.17 -3.52
C LEU A 443 30.90 -14.73 -2.23
N PRO A 444 32.23 -14.71 -2.06
CA PRO A 444 32.86 -15.07 -0.79
C PRO A 444 32.58 -14.01 0.30
N ASN A 445 32.65 -14.41 1.56
CA ASN A 445 32.67 -13.46 2.69
C ASN A 445 33.99 -12.65 2.67
N PRO A 446 33.96 -11.33 2.95
CA PRO A 446 32.82 -10.49 3.35
C PRO A 446 32.05 -9.83 2.19
N SER A 447 32.48 -10.04 0.94
CA SER A 447 31.91 -9.38 -0.25
C SER A 447 30.42 -9.65 -0.44
N CYS A 448 29.93 -10.85 -0.12
CA CYS A 448 28.50 -11.18 -0.19
C CYS A 448 27.65 -10.31 0.75
N THR A 449 28.12 -10.08 1.98
CA THR A 449 27.44 -9.22 2.96
C THR A 449 27.39 -7.78 2.47
N VAL A 450 28.51 -7.22 1.98
CA VAL A 450 28.54 -5.86 1.40
C VAL A 450 27.58 -5.73 0.22
N PHE A 451 27.51 -6.75 -0.63
CA PHE A 451 26.62 -6.78 -1.80
C PHE A 451 25.14 -6.79 -1.39
N VAL A 452 24.76 -7.57 -0.37
CA VAL A 452 23.42 -7.56 0.23
C VAL A 452 23.07 -6.19 0.81
N LEU A 453 24.00 -5.58 1.57
CA LEU A 453 23.79 -4.27 2.19
C LEU A 453 23.50 -3.22 1.10
N PHE A 454 24.30 -3.19 0.04
CA PHE A 454 24.10 -2.27 -1.08
C PHE A 454 22.79 -2.54 -1.84
N ALA A 455 22.47 -3.82 -2.09
CA ALA A 455 21.22 -4.20 -2.74
C ALA A 455 20.01 -3.68 -1.95
N LEU A 456 20.04 -3.80 -0.63
CA LEU A 456 18.92 -3.40 0.21
C LEU A 456 18.86 -1.89 0.45
N PHE A 457 20.01 -1.21 0.41
CA PHE A 457 20.06 0.25 0.33
C PHE A 457 19.38 0.78 -0.94
N LEU A 458 19.69 0.20 -2.11
CA LEU A 458 19.00 0.55 -3.36
C LEU A 458 17.49 0.28 -3.29
N ASN A 459 17.09 -0.80 -2.63
CA ASN A 459 15.68 -1.15 -2.43
C ASN A 459 14.91 -0.06 -1.64
N MET A 460 15.59 0.83 -0.90
CA MET A 460 14.92 1.84 -0.08
C MET A 460 14.11 2.87 -0.89
N VAL A 461 14.49 3.08 -2.16
CA VAL A 461 13.82 4.02 -3.07
C VAL A 461 12.40 3.55 -3.43
N ARG A 462 12.06 2.28 -3.15
CA ARG A 462 10.71 1.74 -3.37
C ARG A 462 9.65 2.32 -2.44
N SER A 463 10.05 2.94 -1.32
CA SER A 463 9.13 3.48 -0.30
C SER A 463 8.10 4.48 -0.85
N SER A 464 8.45 5.25 -1.87
CA SER A 464 7.58 6.24 -2.49
C SER A 464 6.73 5.69 -3.64
N LEU A 465 6.97 4.45 -4.07
CA LEU A 465 6.39 3.89 -5.28
C LEU A 465 4.87 3.74 -5.17
N MET A 466 4.38 3.18 -4.05
CA MET A 466 2.95 2.96 -3.83
C MET A 466 2.15 4.27 -3.71
N PRO A 467 2.54 5.24 -2.87
CA PRO A 467 1.85 6.54 -2.82
C PRO A 467 1.83 7.26 -4.17
N THR A 468 2.93 7.18 -4.93
CA THR A 468 3.05 7.82 -6.26
C THR A 468 2.09 7.18 -7.26
N LEU A 469 2.02 5.84 -7.31
CA LEU A 469 1.11 5.12 -8.21
C LEU A 469 -0.36 5.34 -7.84
N GLN A 470 -0.70 5.34 -6.55
CA GLN A 470 -2.05 5.64 -6.09
C GLN A 470 -2.47 7.08 -6.39
N SER A 471 -1.56 8.03 -6.23
CA SER A 471 -1.79 9.44 -6.59
C SER A 471 -1.95 9.61 -8.11
N PHE A 472 -1.11 8.96 -8.90
CA PHE A 472 -1.23 8.95 -10.36
C PHE A 472 -2.59 8.40 -10.78
N LEU A 473 -3.00 7.24 -10.26
CA LEU A 473 -4.27 6.62 -10.59
C LEU A 473 -5.47 7.50 -10.17
N SER A 474 -5.38 8.14 -9.01
CA SER A 474 -6.39 9.10 -8.53
C SER A 474 -6.49 10.33 -9.44
N SER A 475 -5.38 10.76 -10.07
CA SER A 475 -5.38 11.89 -11.00
C SER A 475 -6.02 11.57 -12.35
N LEU A 476 -6.16 10.29 -12.71
CA LEU A 476 -6.79 9.85 -13.97
C LEU A 476 -8.32 9.86 -13.91
N HIS A 477 -8.91 9.91 -12.71
CA HIS A 477 -10.35 9.73 -12.53
C HIS A 477 -10.98 10.90 -11.77
N ASP A 478 -12.26 11.13 -12.04
CA ASP A 478 -13.02 12.16 -11.35
C ASP A 478 -13.19 11.89 -9.85
N ALA A 479 -13.29 12.98 -9.08
CA ALA A 479 -13.49 12.94 -7.64
C ALA A 479 -14.70 12.08 -7.24
N THR A 480 -15.74 12.04 -8.07
CA THR A 480 -16.96 11.25 -7.88
C THR A 480 -16.72 9.73 -7.92
N LYS A 481 -15.72 9.27 -8.67
CA LYS A 481 -15.37 7.85 -8.83
C LYS A 481 -14.20 7.41 -7.94
N GLN A 482 -13.62 8.30 -7.13
CA GLN A 482 -12.46 7.99 -6.31
C GLN A 482 -12.74 6.88 -5.28
N GLY A 483 -13.90 6.86 -4.63
CA GLY A 483 -14.24 5.79 -3.67
C GLY A 483 -14.24 4.39 -4.30
N GLN A 484 -14.74 4.29 -5.53
CA GLN A 484 -14.73 3.03 -6.29
C GLN A 484 -13.30 2.66 -6.76
N LEU A 485 -12.51 3.66 -7.17
CA LEU A 485 -11.12 3.46 -7.57
C LEU A 485 -10.25 2.91 -6.43
N PHE A 486 -10.36 3.46 -5.22
CA PHE A 486 -9.59 2.99 -4.06
C PHE A 486 -10.05 1.62 -3.58
N SER A 487 -11.35 1.30 -3.74
CA SER A 487 -11.84 -0.07 -3.57
C SER A 487 -11.19 -1.04 -4.56
N LEU A 488 -11.04 -0.64 -5.83
CA LEU A 488 -10.38 -1.44 -6.86
C LEU A 488 -8.89 -1.66 -6.57
N ILE A 489 -8.17 -0.62 -6.13
CA ILE A 489 -6.79 -0.73 -5.65
C ILE A 489 -6.70 -1.71 -4.47
N GLY A 490 -7.63 -1.63 -3.51
CA GLY A 490 -7.69 -2.53 -2.36
C GLY A 490 -7.84 -4.00 -2.78
N ILE A 491 -8.72 -4.30 -3.72
CA ILE A 491 -8.91 -5.65 -4.26
C ILE A 491 -7.67 -6.12 -5.02
N CYS A 492 -7.06 -5.25 -5.83
CA CYS A 492 -5.81 -5.54 -6.53
C CYS A 492 -4.67 -5.89 -5.56
N ASN A 493 -4.53 -5.13 -4.48
CA ASN A 493 -3.58 -5.39 -3.41
C ASN A 493 -3.88 -6.70 -2.66
N TYR A 494 -5.17 -7.03 -2.47
CA TYR A 494 -5.55 -8.29 -1.84
C TYR A 494 -5.22 -9.49 -2.73
N ALA A 495 -5.56 -9.41 -4.03
CA ALA A 495 -5.31 -10.48 -5.00
C ALA A 495 -3.80 -10.74 -5.20
N SER A 496 -3.00 -9.69 -5.32
CA SER A 496 -1.54 -9.81 -5.40
C SER A 496 -0.95 -10.44 -4.15
N GLN A 497 -1.45 -10.10 -2.95
CA GLN A 497 -1.01 -10.71 -1.69
C GLN A 497 -1.42 -12.18 -1.56
N LEU A 498 -2.64 -12.55 -1.97
CA LEU A 498 -3.12 -13.92 -1.96
C LEU A 498 -2.22 -14.86 -2.76
N ILE A 499 -1.63 -14.35 -3.85
CA ILE A 499 -0.70 -15.11 -4.70
C ILE A 499 0.74 -14.98 -4.17
N GLY A 500 1.21 -13.77 -3.90
CA GLY A 500 2.63 -13.49 -3.61
C GLY A 500 3.10 -14.02 -2.26
N LEU A 501 2.32 -13.80 -1.19
CA LEU A 501 2.70 -14.16 0.18
C LEU A 501 2.97 -15.67 0.36
N PRO A 502 2.23 -16.58 -0.28
CA PRO A 502 2.56 -18.01 -0.23
C PRO A 502 3.48 -18.49 -1.35
N SER A 503 3.39 -17.93 -2.56
CA SER A 503 4.16 -18.46 -3.70
C SER A 503 5.65 -18.17 -3.59
N LEU A 504 6.05 -16.96 -3.21
CA LEU A 504 7.48 -16.60 -3.18
C LEU A 504 8.26 -17.33 -2.09
N PRO A 505 7.79 -17.46 -0.83
CA PRO A 505 8.51 -18.25 0.15
C PRO A 505 8.43 -19.76 -0.16
N ALA A 506 7.37 -20.24 -0.82
CA ALA A 506 7.34 -21.62 -1.32
C ALA A 506 8.40 -21.86 -2.41
N VAL A 507 8.57 -20.92 -3.36
CA VAL A 507 9.65 -20.96 -4.35
C VAL A 507 11.01 -20.97 -3.64
N TYR A 508 11.23 -20.10 -2.66
CA TYR A 508 12.45 -20.11 -1.84
C TYR A 508 12.69 -21.47 -1.21
N GLY A 509 11.69 -22.05 -0.55
CA GLY A 509 11.81 -23.37 0.08
C GLY A 509 12.00 -24.53 -0.90
N LEU A 510 11.63 -24.37 -2.18
CA LEU A 510 11.93 -25.34 -3.24
C LEU A 510 13.35 -25.18 -3.79
N THR A 511 13.88 -23.96 -3.81
CA THR A 511 15.18 -23.66 -4.44
C THR A 511 16.33 -23.56 -3.44
N THR A 512 16.06 -23.51 -2.13
CA THR A 512 17.10 -23.33 -1.09
C THR A 512 18.20 -24.40 -1.10
N GLY A 513 17.91 -25.61 -1.59
CA GLY A 513 18.93 -26.67 -1.72
C GLY A 513 19.85 -26.51 -2.93
N SER A 514 19.37 -25.92 -4.03
CA SER A 514 20.10 -25.84 -5.30
C SER A 514 20.59 -24.43 -5.62
N PHE A 515 19.71 -23.43 -5.50
CA PHE A 515 19.98 -22.03 -5.81
C PHE A 515 19.11 -21.12 -4.92
N PRO A 516 19.57 -20.77 -3.70
CA PRO A 516 18.80 -19.96 -2.75
C PRO A 516 18.39 -18.59 -3.31
N GLY A 517 19.18 -18.02 -4.22
CA GLY A 517 18.91 -16.75 -4.87
C GLY A 517 17.75 -16.73 -5.89
N ALA A 518 17.16 -17.88 -6.22
CA ALA A 518 16.22 -18.02 -7.35
C ALA A 518 14.98 -17.15 -7.17
N VAL A 519 14.46 -17.10 -5.94
CA VAL A 519 13.28 -16.31 -5.59
C VAL A 519 13.49 -14.82 -5.86
N PHE A 520 14.71 -14.31 -5.66
CA PHE A 520 15.04 -12.91 -5.93
C PHE A 520 15.17 -12.63 -7.43
N LEU A 521 15.70 -13.58 -8.21
CA LEU A 521 15.72 -13.45 -9.68
C LEU A 521 14.31 -13.50 -10.27
N LEU A 522 13.44 -14.39 -9.78
CA LEU A 522 12.03 -14.40 -10.16
C LEU A 522 11.35 -13.06 -9.82
N SER A 523 11.63 -12.54 -8.63
CA SER A 523 11.15 -11.22 -8.18
C SER A 523 11.67 -10.08 -9.09
N ALA A 524 12.91 -10.17 -9.54
CA ALA A 524 13.51 -9.22 -10.49
C ALA A 524 12.80 -9.28 -11.85
N CYS A 525 12.49 -10.47 -12.37
CA CYS A 525 11.75 -10.65 -13.62
C CYS A 525 10.35 -10.03 -13.55
N ILE A 526 9.59 -10.29 -12.47
CA ILE A 526 8.25 -9.71 -12.28
C ILE A 526 8.34 -8.17 -12.14
N SER A 527 9.36 -7.67 -11.45
CA SER A 527 9.60 -6.22 -11.33
C SER A 527 10.00 -5.60 -12.66
N ALA A 528 10.76 -6.30 -13.51
CA ALA A 528 11.14 -5.86 -14.85
C ALA A 528 9.93 -5.79 -15.79
N VAL A 529 8.99 -6.73 -15.69
CA VAL A 529 7.69 -6.64 -16.39
C VAL A 529 6.92 -5.39 -15.95
N SER A 530 6.93 -5.07 -14.66
CA SER A 530 6.32 -3.83 -14.13
C SER A 530 6.99 -2.57 -14.67
N LEU A 531 8.31 -2.60 -14.88
CA LEU A 531 9.07 -1.53 -15.52
C LEU A 531 8.66 -1.35 -16.99
N VAL A 532 8.47 -2.45 -17.74
CA VAL A 532 7.98 -2.41 -19.12
C VAL A 532 6.59 -1.80 -19.20
N PHE A 533 5.67 -2.19 -18.31
CA PHE A 533 4.34 -1.57 -18.23
C PHE A 533 4.43 -0.07 -17.94
N SER A 534 5.35 0.34 -17.07
CA SER A 534 5.55 1.76 -16.76
C SER A 534 6.18 2.54 -17.93
N CYS A 535 7.04 1.91 -18.75
CA CYS A 535 7.52 2.49 -20.02
C CYS A 535 6.38 2.72 -21.02
N VAL A 536 5.48 1.75 -21.15
CA VAL A 536 4.30 1.88 -22.03
C VAL A 536 3.38 3.00 -21.52
N LEU A 537 3.25 3.16 -20.21
CA LEU A 537 2.46 4.23 -19.60
C LEU A 537 3.07 5.60 -19.90
N LEU A 538 4.39 5.73 -19.78
CA LEU A 538 5.13 6.92 -20.16
C LEU A 538 4.91 7.27 -21.63
N HIS A 539 4.92 6.27 -22.52
CA HIS A 539 4.64 6.47 -23.94
C HIS A 539 3.24 7.07 -24.19
N TYR A 540 2.20 6.57 -23.52
CA TYR A 540 0.85 7.14 -23.62
C TYR A 540 0.79 8.59 -23.16
N ILE A 541 1.43 8.93 -22.04
CA ILE A 541 1.48 10.31 -21.52
C ILE A 541 2.18 11.24 -22.52
N LEU A 542 3.33 10.83 -23.06
CA LEU A 542 4.07 11.63 -24.05
C LEU A 542 3.28 11.81 -25.35
N LYS A 543 2.52 10.79 -25.77
CA LYS A 543 1.62 10.88 -26.92
C LYS A 543 0.51 11.91 -26.67
N GLU A 544 -0.11 11.89 -25.50
CA GLU A 544 -1.13 12.87 -25.08
C GLU A 544 -0.54 14.30 -25.00
N MET A 545 0.70 14.45 -24.51
CA MET A 545 1.40 15.74 -24.46
C MET A 545 1.68 16.31 -25.85
N ARG A 546 1.98 15.45 -26.82
CA ARG A 546 2.20 15.86 -28.19
C ARG A 546 0.89 16.29 -28.85
N ALA A 547 -0.20 15.55 -28.63
CA ALA A 547 -1.51 15.88 -29.16
C ALA A 547 -2.02 17.25 -28.65
N THR A 548 -1.81 17.54 -27.36
CA THR A 548 -2.19 18.83 -26.75
C THR A 548 -1.35 20.02 -27.25
N ARG A 549 -0.11 19.80 -27.70
CA ARG A 549 0.72 20.83 -28.32
C ARG A 549 0.28 21.18 -29.75
N ILE A 550 -0.26 20.23 -30.51
CA ILE A 550 -0.55 20.38 -31.95
C ILE A 550 -1.88 21.10 -32.25
N GLN A 551 -2.79 21.25 -31.28
CA GLN A 551 -4.03 22.02 -31.47
C GLN A 551 -3.70 23.50 -31.82
N PRO A 552 -4.04 23.99 -33.03
CA PRO A 552 -3.75 25.36 -33.44
C PRO A 552 -4.55 26.36 -32.61
N TYR A 553 -3.96 27.54 -32.41
CA TYR A 553 -4.64 28.69 -31.82
C TYR A 553 -5.79 29.11 -32.77
N PRO A 554 -6.99 29.45 -32.28
CA PRO A 554 -8.10 29.86 -33.14
C PRO A 554 -7.76 31.06 -34.05
N ASP A 555 -6.80 31.90 -33.67
CA ASP A 555 -6.31 33.04 -34.49
C ASP A 555 -5.83 32.66 -35.90
N ALA A 556 -5.32 31.44 -36.09
CA ALA A 556 -4.86 30.99 -37.41
C ALA A 556 -6.02 30.66 -38.38
N ALA A 557 -7.21 30.33 -37.85
CA ALA A 557 -8.40 30.13 -38.67
C ALA A 557 -9.05 31.47 -39.06
N ILE A 558 -9.00 32.46 -38.17
CA ILE A 558 -9.57 33.80 -38.42
C ILE A 558 -8.77 34.54 -39.50
N GLN A 559 -7.43 34.41 -39.51
CA GLN A 559 -6.59 35.02 -40.58
C GLN A 559 -6.79 34.38 -41.96
N GLN A 560 -7.20 33.10 -42.02
CA GLN A 560 -7.44 32.41 -43.29
C GLN A 560 -8.81 32.77 -43.91
N ASP A 561 -9.84 33.04 -43.10
CA ASP A 561 -11.14 33.52 -43.60
C ASP A 561 -11.11 35.01 -43.99
N SER A 562 -10.37 35.86 -43.25
CA SER A 562 -10.24 37.28 -43.59
C SER A 562 -9.46 37.52 -44.89
N SER A 563 -8.57 36.60 -45.28
CA SER A 563 -7.82 36.69 -46.55
C SER A 563 -8.58 36.15 -47.74
N GLN A 564 -9.60 35.31 -47.55
CA GLN A 564 -10.52 34.88 -48.62
C GLN A 564 -11.70 35.86 -48.84
N SER A 565 -12.10 36.61 -47.81
CA SER A 565 -13.19 37.60 -47.95
C SER A 565 -12.73 38.94 -48.57
N ALA A 566 -11.42 39.21 -48.63
CA ALA A 566 -10.86 40.43 -49.26
C ALA A 566 -10.65 40.30 -50.79
N ALA A 567 -11.12 39.22 -51.43
CA ALA A 567 -10.93 38.93 -52.85
C ALA A 567 -12.24 38.80 -53.65
N ILE A 568 -13.31 39.48 -53.24
CA ILE A 568 -14.55 39.64 -54.02
C ILE A 568 -14.88 41.13 -54.19
#